data_AF-A0A435YEM8-F1
#
_entry.id   AF-A0A435YEM8-F1
#
_cell.length_a   1.000
_cell.length_b   1.000
_cell.length_c   1.000
_cell.angle_alpha   90.00
_cell.angle_beta   90.00
_cell.angle_gamma   90.00
#
_symmetry.space_group_name_H-M   'P 1'
#
loop_
_entity.id
_entity.type
_entity.pdbx_description
1 polymer ?
#
loop_
_entity_poly.entity_id
_entity_poly.type
_entity_poly.pdbx_seq_one_letter_code
_entity_poly.pdbx_strand_id
1 'polypeptide(L)' 'MSMPEIQKSLTFNEAIEVWKLRAAGWFQHQIAAKFGVNPGRVNEVLKERKHAGSRMSAGLAKEHAK' A
#
# COMPACT_ATOMS: atom_id res chain seq x y z
N MET A 1 -18.69 -19.69 8.52
CA MET A 1 -17.63 -19.41 7.52
C MET A 1 -17.81 -17.98 7.04
N SER A 2 -16.96 -17.05 7.48
CA SER A 2 -17.05 -15.66 7.04
C SER A 2 -16.61 -15.57 5.58
N MET A 3 -17.51 -15.09 4.72
CA MET A 3 -17.22 -14.86 3.30
C MET A 3 -16.03 -13.89 3.18
N PRO A 4 -15.15 -14.05 2.16
CA PRO A 4 -14.18 -13.01 1.88
C PRO A 4 -14.95 -11.79 1.42
N GLU A 5 -15.01 -10.75 2.25
CA GLU A 5 -15.43 -9.44 1.80
C GLU A 5 -14.54 -9.08 0.62
N ILE A 6 -15.13 -8.94 -0.57
CA ILE A 6 -14.44 -8.38 -1.72
C ILE A 6 -14.20 -6.92 -1.37
N GLN A 7 -13.09 -6.69 -0.66
CA GLN A 7 -12.61 -5.38 -0.26
C GLN A 7 -12.32 -4.63 -1.56
N LYS A 8 -13.31 -3.87 -2.02
CA LYS A 8 -13.21 -3.11 -3.25
C LYS A 8 -12.11 -2.06 -3.16
N SER A 9 -11.56 -1.75 -1.98
CA SER A 9 -10.58 -0.69 -1.74
C SER A 9 -9.52 -1.10 -0.74
N LEU A 10 -8.26 -0.73 -1.01
CA LEU A 10 -7.17 -0.80 -0.02
C LEU A 10 -7.60 -0.05 1.24
N THR A 11 -7.49 -0.70 2.38
CA THR A 11 -7.64 -0.08 3.70
C THR A 11 -6.38 0.72 4.07
N PHE A 12 -6.46 1.53 5.13
CA PHE A 12 -5.30 2.27 5.62
C PHE A 12 -4.13 1.35 6.02
N ASN A 13 -4.43 0.19 6.62
CA ASN A 13 -3.41 -0.81 6.96
C ASN A 13 -2.77 -1.44 5.72
N GLU A 14 -3.55 -1.75 4.69
CA GLU A 14 -2.98 -2.25 3.43
C GLU A 14 -2.17 -1.16 2.71
N ALA A 15 -2.58 0.10 2.80
CA ALA A 15 -1.81 1.22 2.27
C ALA A 15 -0.42 1.34 2.95
N ILE A 16 -0.34 1.10 4.26
CA ILE A 16 0.95 1.01 4.98
C ILE A 16 1.81 -0.13 4.40
N GLU A 17 1.21 -1.29 4.16
CA GLU A 17 1.91 -2.45 3.63
C GLU A 17 2.38 -2.25 2.17
N VAL A 18 1.58 -1.53 1.36
CA VAL A 18 1.97 -1.08 0.01
C VAL A 18 3.27 -0.27 0.06
N TRP A 19 3.39 0.64 1.03
CA TRP A 19 4.61 1.44 1.21
C TRP A 19 5.81 0.58 1.60
N LYS A 20 5.64 -0.37 2.52
CA LYS A 20 6.70 -1.31 2.93
C LYS A 20 7.17 -2.19 1.77
N LEU A 21 6.24 -2.73 0.98
CA LEU A 21 6.57 -3.53 -0.20
C LEU A 21 7.29 -2.70 -1.26
N ARG A 22 6.85 -1.46 -1.47
CA ARG A 22 7.54 -0.54 -2.40
C ARG A 22 8.96 -0.24 -1.94
N ALA A 23 9.20 -0.07 -0.64
CA ALA A 23 10.53 0.11 -0.08
C ALA A 23 11.39 -1.16 -0.17
N ALA A 24 10.77 -2.34 -0.10
CA ALA A 24 11.42 -3.63 -0.34
C ALA A 24 11.74 -3.91 -1.81
N GLY A 25 11.47 -2.96 -2.73
CA GLY A 25 11.80 -3.07 -4.15
C GLY A 25 10.70 -3.69 -5.03
N TRP A 26 9.49 -3.90 -4.50
CA TRP A 26 8.39 -4.45 -5.29
C TRP A 26 7.80 -3.43 -6.28
N PHE A 27 7.46 -3.89 -7.47
CA PHE A 27 6.80 -3.06 -8.47
C PHE A 27 5.29 -2.93 -8.20
N GLN A 28 4.68 -1.82 -8.63
CA GLN A 28 3.24 -1.56 -8.46
C GLN A 28 2.35 -2.69 -8.94
N HIS A 29 2.66 -3.33 -10.07
CA HIS A 29 1.86 -4.43 -10.61
C HIS A 29 1.94 -5.69 -9.73
N GLN A 30 3.09 -5.96 -9.11
CA GLN A 30 3.24 -7.09 -8.18
C GLN A 30 2.48 -6.83 -6.88
N ILE A 31 2.56 -5.60 -6.37
CA ILE A 31 1.81 -5.16 -5.19
C ILE A 31 0.31 -5.24 -5.46
N ALA A 32 -0.13 -4.75 -6.61
CA ALA A 32 -1.53 -4.80 -7.04
C ALA A 32 -2.06 -6.25 -7.12
N ALA A 33 -1.27 -7.16 -7.71
CA ALA A 33 -1.62 -8.58 -7.76
C ALA A 33 -1.70 -9.22 -6.37
N LYS A 34 -0.79 -8.86 -5.46
CA LYS A 34 -0.78 -9.36 -4.07
C LYS A 34 -2.04 -8.97 -3.30
N PHE A 35 -2.55 -7.76 -3.50
CA PHE A 35 -3.78 -7.29 -2.85
C PHE A 35 -5.05 -7.52 -3.70
N GLY A 36 -4.94 -8.04 -4.92
CA GLY A 36 -6.07 -8.21 -5.84
C GLY A 36 -6.73 -6.89 -6.25
N VAL A 37 -5.98 -5.79 -6.26
CA VAL A 37 -6.50 -4.44 -6.56
C VAL A 37 -6.00 -3.93 -7.90
N ASN A 38 -6.69 -2.93 -8.44
CA ASN A 38 -6.23 -2.25 -9.65
C ASN A 38 -4.90 -1.51 -9.35
N PRO A 39 -3.86 -1.65 -10.17
CA PRO A 39 -2.59 -0.90 -10.00
C PRO A 39 -2.77 0.61 -9.94
N GLY A 40 -3.84 1.15 -10.55
CA GLY A 40 -4.23 2.55 -10.38
C GLY A 40 -4.46 2.95 -8.92
N ARG A 41 -5.02 2.06 -8.09
CA ARG A 41 -5.23 2.32 -6.65
C ARG A 41 -3.94 2.31 -5.85
N VAL A 42 -3.03 1.40 -6.19
CA VAL A 42 -1.67 1.39 -5.62
C VAL A 42 -0.97 2.71 -5.98
N ASN A 43 -1.17 3.21 -7.19
CA ASN A 43 -0.64 4.51 -7.61
C ASN A 43 -1.26 5.68 -6.84
N GLU A 44 -2.55 5.65 -6.54
CA GLU A 44 -3.19 6.68 -5.70
C GLU A 44 -2.62 6.72 -4.27
N VAL A 45 -2.36 5.55 -3.69
CA VAL A 45 -1.72 5.41 -2.36
C VAL A 45 -0.29 5.93 -2.40
N LEU A 46 0.50 5.52 -3.41
CA LEU A 46 1.89 5.94 -3.56
C LEU A 46 2.05 7.42 -3.94
N LYS A 47 1.02 8.03 -4.52
CA LYS A 47 0.94 9.49 -4.75
C LYS A 47 0.34 10.24 -3.56
N GLU A 48 0.03 9.54 -2.47
CA GLU A 48 -0.61 10.10 -1.26
C GLU A 48 -1.95 10.82 -1.56
N ARG A 49 -2.57 10.54 -2.72
CA ARG A 49 -3.91 11.05 -3.07
C ARG A 49 -5.00 10.37 -2.26
N LYS A 50 -4.73 9.12 -1.85
CA LYS A 50 -5.62 8.32 -1.02
C LYS A 50 -4.81 7.74 0.15
N HIS A 51 -5.42 7.68 1.33
CA HIS A 51 -4.75 7.26 2.57
C HIS A 51 -3.49 8.09 2.88
N ALA A 52 -3.60 9.42 2.80
CA ALA A 52 -2.54 10.33 3.23
C ALA A 52 -2.13 10.02 4.69
N GLY A 53 -0.83 10.01 4.98
CA GLY A 53 -0.29 9.61 6.28
C GLY A 53 0.00 8.11 6.44
N SER A 54 -0.46 7.25 5.52
CA SER A 54 -0.08 5.83 5.49
C SER A 54 1.43 5.64 5.30
N ARG A 55 2.07 6.52 4.52
CA ARG A 55 3.53 6.55 4.34
C ARG A 55 4.28 6.80 5.64
N MET A 56 3.80 7.74 6.44
CA MET A 56 4.40 8.09 7.73
C MET A 56 4.21 6.94 8.72
N SER A 57 3.02 6.34 8.73
CA SER A 57 2.70 5.17 9.55
C SER A 57 3.50 3.91 9.16
N ALA A 58 3.96 3.83 7.91
CA ALA A 58 4.87 2.78 7.46
C ALA A 58 6.31 2.92 7.97
N GLY A 59 6.62 3.98 8.74
CA GLY A 59 8.00 4.24 9.21
C GLY A 59 8.94 4.67 8.09
N LEU A 60 8.43 4.93 6.88
CA LEU A 60 9.20 5.42 5.73
C LEU A 60 9.36 6.95 5.74
N ALA A 61 8.96 7.61 6.83
CA ALA A 61 9.37 8.96 7.16
C ALA A 61 10.86 8.95 7.49
N LYS A 62 11.70 8.90 6.45
CA LYS A 62 13.16 9.07 6.46
C LYS A 62 13.80 8.63 7.78
N GLU A 63 13.88 7.32 8.03
CA GLU A 63 14.93 6.86 8.93
C GLU A 63 16.23 6.83 8.12
N HIS A 64 16.97 7.92 8.24
CA HIS A 64 18.36 8.00 7.86
C HIS A 64 19.13 7.15 8.88
N ALA A 65 19.37 5.88 8.55
CA ALA A 65 20.28 5.00 9.28
C ALA A 65 20.71 3.90 8.30
N LYS A 66 21.99 3.70 7.95
CA LYS A 66 23.27 4.06 8.56
C LYS A 66 24.32 4.11 7.44
#